data_AF-A0A4Q0YV27-F1
#
_entry.id   AF-A0A4Q0YV27-F1
#
_cell.length_a   1.000
_cell.length_b   1.000
_cell.length_c   1.000
_cell.angle_alpha   90.00
_cell.angle_beta   90.00
_cell.angle_gamma   90.00
#
_symmetry.space_group_name_H-M   'P 1'
#
loop_
_entity.id
_entity.type
_entity.pdbx_description
1 polymer ?
#
loop_
_entity_poly.entity_id
_entity_poly.type
_entity_poly.pdbx_seq_one_letter_code
_entity_poly.pdbx_strand_id
1 'polypeptide(L)'
;MILGHLVGLYVQPKEEWKNIDRLHEGASNSLIHALIMAMIPPVCAYYSSVHIGWKIGVGDPIFITGDSALMIAIAMYFALIIGVCALAYLTLWMSRTFGSSPSYTQALELAAYTATPIFMVGLSALYPVVWFVMLVGLVGVAYSVYLLYTGVPIIMHIPEERGFIYASSVVTCGLVLLVSILAASVILWNSGLGPIFVQ
;
A
#
# COMPACT_ATOMS: atom_id res chain seq x y z
N MET A 1 17.10 4.10 -11.94
CA MET A 1 17.21 4.06 -10.47
C MET A 1 15.81 4.27 -9.94
N ILE A 2 15.22 3.25 -9.34
CA ILE A 2 13.80 3.16 -8.95
C ILE A 2 13.34 4.33 -8.05
N LEU A 3 14.23 4.87 -7.20
CA LEU A 3 13.98 6.07 -6.39
C LEU A 3 13.76 7.35 -7.23
N GLY A 4 14.33 7.41 -8.43
CA GLY A 4 14.11 8.51 -9.38
C GLY A 4 12.68 8.52 -9.92
N HIS A 5 12.06 7.34 -10.02
CA HIS A 5 10.69 7.22 -10.52
C HIS A 5 9.63 7.67 -9.52
N LEU A 6 9.96 7.74 -8.22
CA LEU A 6 9.03 8.23 -7.20
C LEU A 6 8.61 9.68 -7.46
N VAL A 7 9.58 10.56 -7.74
CA VAL A 7 9.29 11.97 -8.02
C VAL A 7 8.51 12.10 -9.33
N GLY A 8 8.88 11.32 -10.36
CA GLY A 8 8.15 11.27 -11.63
C GLY A 8 6.71 10.80 -11.46
N LEU A 9 6.46 9.80 -10.60
CA LEU A 9 5.13 9.32 -10.28
C LEU A 9 4.28 10.41 -9.64
N TYR A 10 4.85 11.18 -8.70
CA TYR A 10 4.15 12.26 -8.00
C TYR A 10 3.90 13.50 -8.88
N VAL A 11 4.81 13.81 -9.80
CA VAL A 11 4.79 15.05 -10.61
C VAL A 11 4.17 14.84 -11.99
N GLN A 12 4.50 13.74 -12.69
CA GLN A 12 4.06 13.42 -14.05
C GLN A 12 3.76 11.92 -14.22
N PRO A 13 2.68 11.41 -13.58
CA PRO A 13 2.42 9.98 -13.50
C PRO A 13 2.24 9.29 -14.85
N LYS A 14 1.58 9.93 -15.83
CA LYS A 14 1.36 9.34 -17.16
C LYS A 14 2.66 9.14 -17.94
N GLU A 15 3.57 10.10 -17.90
CA GLU A 15 4.87 9.97 -18.57
C GLU A 15 5.74 8.95 -17.83
N GLU A 16 5.62 8.89 -16.51
CA GLU A 16 6.39 7.94 -15.74
C GLU A 16 5.94 6.50 -15.91
N TRP A 17 4.64 6.24 -16.04
CA TRP A 17 4.15 4.92 -16.41
C TRP A 17 4.68 4.48 -17.78
N LYS A 18 4.82 5.38 -18.76
CA LYS A 18 5.44 5.05 -20.05
C LYS A 18 6.92 4.75 -19.91
N ASN A 19 7.62 5.46 -19.02
CA ASN A 19 9.03 5.18 -18.74
C ASN A 19 9.20 3.81 -18.07
N ILE A 20 8.37 3.50 -17.07
CA ILE A 20 8.35 2.20 -16.37
C ILE A 20 8.06 1.07 -17.36
N ASP A 21 7.06 1.24 -18.24
CA ASP A 21 6.74 0.26 -19.29
C ASP A 21 7.88 0.06 -20.30
N ARG A 22 8.66 1.10 -20.60
CA ARG A 22 9.79 1.00 -21.54
C ARG A 22 11.06 0.44 -20.91
N LEU A 23 11.26 0.67 -19.62
CA LEU A 23 12.48 0.29 -18.90
C LEU A 23 12.42 -1.15 -18.38
N HIS A 24 11.23 -1.74 -18.22
CA HIS A 24 10.99 -3.09 -17.67
C HIS A 24 12.02 -3.42 -16.58
N GLU A 25 12.03 -2.65 -15.49
CA GLU A 25 13.07 -2.76 -14.46
C GLU A 25 13.12 -4.17 -13.81
N GLY A 26 12.13 -5.03 -14.07
CA GLY A 26 12.18 -6.46 -13.82
C GLY A 26 11.61 -6.79 -12.44
N ALA A 27 10.98 -7.98 -12.31
CA ALA A 27 10.18 -8.33 -11.13
C ALA A 27 10.94 -8.21 -9.81
N SER A 28 12.25 -8.49 -9.83
CA SER A 28 13.12 -8.38 -8.66
C SER A 28 13.21 -6.94 -8.13
N ASN A 29 13.37 -5.97 -9.02
CA ASN A 29 13.54 -4.56 -8.65
C ASN A 29 12.25 -3.98 -8.07
N SER A 30 11.11 -4.30 -8.67
CA SER A 30 9.79 -3.88 -8.21
C SER A 30 9.42 -4.51 -6.87
N LEU A 31 9.83 -5.76 -6.65
CA LEU A 31 9.68 -6.42 -5.37
C LEU A 31 10.58 -5.78 -4.30
N ILE A 32 11.85 -5.51 -4.60
CA ILE A 32 12.78 -4.83 -3.68
C ILE A 32 12.22 -3.45 -3.29
N HIS A 33 11.67 -2.70 -4.25
CA HIS A 33 11.01 -1.43 -3.99
C HIS A 33 9.82 -1.58 -3.04
N ALA A 34 8.92 -2.54 -3.31
CA ALA A 34 7.79 -2.81 -2.44
C ALA A 34 8.24 -3.20 -1.02
N LEU A 35 9.27 -4.03 -0.89
CA LEU A 35 9.83 -4.46 0.40
C LEU A 35 10.37 -3.27 1.20
N ILE A 36 11.16 -2.39 0.55
CA ILE A 36 11.72 -1.20 1.20
C ILE A 36 10.62 -0.23 1.62
N MET A 37 9.68 0.08 0.72
CA MET A 37 8.61 1.02 1.01
C MET A 37 7.63 0.49 2.07
N ALA A 38 7.37 -0.82 2.08
CA ALA A 38 6.52 -1.46 3.08
C ALA A 38 7.11 -1.42 4.51
N MET A 39 8.42 -1.12 4.68
CA MET A 39 8.99 -0.91 6.02
C MET A 39 8.55 0.40 6.67
N ILE A 40 8.16 1.41 5.87
CA ILE A 40 7.85 2.75 6.40
C ILE A 40 6.67 2.71 7.39
N PRO A 41 5.49 2.13 7.05
CA PRO A 41 4.37 2.10 7.98
C PRO A 41 4.67 1.34 9.29
N PRO A 42 5.25 0.12 9.28
CA PRO A 42 5.60 -0.61 10.50
C PRO A 42 6.54 0.13 11.43
N VAL A 43 7.61 0.72 10.88
CA VAL A 43 8.59 1.45 11.69
C VAL A 43 7.97 2.70 12.32
N CYS A 44 7.19 3.46 11.54
CA CYS A 44 6.54 4.67 12.05
C CYS A 44 5.45 4.33 13.07
N ALA A 45 4.63 3.31 12.82
CA ALA A 45 3.59 2.86 13.73
C ALA A 45 4.17 2.32 15.04
N TYR A 46 5.26 1.55 14.98
CA TYR A 46 5.98 1.09 16.16
C TYR A 46 6.47 2.26 17.00
N TYR A 47 7.25 3.15 16.38
CA TYR A 47 7.85 4.29 17.08
C TYR A 47 6.78 5.20 17.69
N SER A 48 5.73 5.49 16.92
CA SER A 48 4.59 6.27 17.42
C SER A 48 3.91 5.61 18.60
N SER A 49 3.66 4.30 18.55
CA SER A 49 2.87 3.61 19.58
C SER A 49 3.64 3.44 20.89
N VAL A 50 4.97 3.36 20.84
CA VAL A 50 5.84 3.16 22.02
C VAL A 50 6.35 4.47 22.61
N HIS A 51 6.69 5.47 21.78
CA HIS A 51 7.40 6.68 22.25
C HIS A 51 6.59 7.97 22.18
N ILE A 52 5.61 8.08 21.27
CA ILE A 52 4.82 9.31 21.11
C ILE A 52 3.46 9.18 21.79
N GLY A 53 2.81 8.04 21.63
CA GLY A 53 1.49 7.73 22.16
C GLY A 53 0.36 8.31 21.31
N TRP A 54 -0.77 7.60 21.23
CA TRP A 54 -1.95 8.04 20.49
C TRP A 54 -2.85 8.90 21.34
N LYS A 55 -3.25 10.08 20.82
CA LYS A 55 -4.23 10.94 21.49
C LYS A 55 -5.62 10.77 20.86
N ILE A 56 -6.53 10.16 21.62
CA ILE A 56 -7.94 10.03 21.23
C ILE A 56 -8.74 11.07 22.02
N GLY A 57 -8.99 12.23 21.40
CA GLY A 57 -9.73 13.33 22.03
C GLY A 57 -8.88 14.15 23.02
N VAL A 58 -9.44 14.46 24.19
CA VAL A 58 -8.85 15.36 25.20
C VAL A 58 -8.04 14.62 26.28
N GLY A 59 -7.90 13.30 26.17
CA GLY A 59 -7.21 12.46 27.15
C GLY A 59 -5.67 12.42 26.99
N ASP A 60 -5.03 11.76 27.95
CA ASP A 60 -3.60 11.47 27.90
C ASP A 60 -3.24 10.53 26.74
N PRO A 61 -2.00 10.61 26.22
CA PRO A 61 -1.55 9.72 25.16
C PRO A 61 -1.55 8.26 25.63
N ILE A 62 -2.05 7.37 24.77
CA ILE A 62 -2.10 5.93 25.02
C ILE A 62 -0.85 5.30 24.39
N PHE A 63 -0.13 4.50 25.18
CA PHE A 63 1.09 3.81 24.77
C PHE A 63 0.90 2.29 24.76
N ILE A 64 1.65 1.63 23.87
CA ILE A 64 1.72 0.16 23.76
C ILE A 64 3.11 -0.27 24.22
N THR A 65 3.21 -1.41 24.90
CA THR A 65 4.50 -1.98 25.31
C THR A 65 5.37 -2.30 24.09
N GLY A 66 6.69 -2.16 24.24
CA GLY A 66 7.65 -2.37 23.14
C GLY A 66 7.54 -3.76 22.51
N ASP A 67 7.43 -4.82 23.31
CA ASP A 67 7.34 -6.20 22.81
C ASP A 67 6.06 -6.43 21.98
N SER A 68 4.92 -5.93 22.48
CA SER A 68 3.64 -6.05 21.77
C SER A 68 3.64 -5.23 20.48
N ALA A 69 4.14 -4.00 20.53
CA ALA A 69 4.25 -3.13 19.36
C ALA A 69 5.17 -3.72 18.29
N LEU A 70 6.29 -4.36 18.67
CA LEU A 70 7.22 -4.99 17.74
C LEU A 70 6.56 -6.15 17.00
N MET A 71 5.84 -7.00 17.73
CA MET A 71 5.13 -8.13 17.16
C MET A 71 4.03 -7.69 16.17
N ILE A 72 3.27 -6.65 16.51
CA ILE A 72 2.26 -6.04 15.63
C ILE A 72 2.93 -5.42 14.39
N ALA A 73 4.06 -4.73 14.55
CA ALA A 73 4.79 -4.14 13.43
C ALA A 73 5.31 -5.20 12.45
N ILE A 74 5.85 -6.31 12.96
CA ILE A 74 6.28 -7.46 12.14
C ILE A 74 5.09 -8.06 11.38
N ALA A 75 3.97 -8.32 12.06
CA ALA A 75 2.76 -8.84 11.42
C ALA A 75 2.23 -7.90 10.33
N MET A 76 2.22 -6.59 10.60
CA MET A 76 1.81 -5.58 9.62
C MET A 76 2.74 -5.57 8.41
N TYR A 77 4.06 -5.65 8.59
CA TYR A 77 5.01 -5.70 7.49
C TYR A 77 4.72 -6.86 6.52
N PHE A 78 4.53 -8.07 7.05
CA PHE A 78 4.16 -9.22 6.22
C PHE A 78 2.79 -9.05 5.56
N ALA A 79 1.80 -8.50 6.27
CA ALA A 79 0.48 -8.24 5.71
C ALA A 79 0.52 -7.26 4.52
N LEU A 80 1.35 -6.20 4.60
CA LEU A 80 1.52 -5.24 3.50
C LEU A 80 2.16 -5.90 2.27
N ILE A 81 3.19 -6.73 2.46
CA ILE A 81 3.84 -7.46 1.36
C ILE A 81 2.86 -8.44 0.70
N ILE A 82 2.14 -9.21 1.51
CA ILE A 82 1.11 -10.13 1.03
C ILE A 82 0.04 -9.35 0.26
N GLY A 83 -0.36 -8.17 0.74
CA GLY A 83 -1.30 -7.28 0.07
C GLY A 83 -0.83 -6.87 -1.33
N VAL A 84 0.42 -6.44 -1.49
CA VAL A 84 0.99 -6.07 -2.80
C VAL A 84 1.05 -7.28 -3.74
N CYS A 85 1.56 -8.41 -3.27
CA CYS A 85 1.65 -9.64 -4.07
C CYS A 85 0.26 -10.17 -4.47
N ALA A 86 -0.72 -10.09 -3.57
CA ALA A 86 -2.10 -10.48 -3.83
C ALA A 86 -2.76 -9.53 -4.84
N LEU A 87 -2.53 -8.22 -4.72
CA LEU A 87 -3.04 -7.25 -5.69
C LEU A 87 -2.45 -7.47 -7.09
N ALA A 88 -1.16 -7.77 -7.18
CA ALA A 88 -0.50 -8.14 -8.43
C ALA A 88 -1.11 -9.41 -9.04
N TYR A 89 -1.33 -10.45 -8.21
CA TYR A 89 -1.98 -11.67 -8.64
C TYR A 89 -3.42 -11.45 -9.11
N LEU A 90 -4.22 -10.69 -8.37
CA LEU A 90 -5.59 -10.35 -8.76
C LEU A 90 -5.59 -9.56 -10.06
N THR A 91 -4.70 -8.59 -10.21
CA THR A 91 -4.54 -7.84 -11.46
C THR A 91 -4.25 -8.78 -12.62
N LEU A 92 -3.29 -9.69 -12.50
CA LEU A 92 -2.98 -10.69 -13.54
C LEU A 92 -4.16 -11.64 -13.81
N TRP A 93 -4.89 -12.06 -12.78
CA TRP A 93 -6.06 -12.91 -12.93
C TRP A 93 -7.17 -12.21 -13.72
N MET A 94 -7.41 -10.94 -13.42
CA MET A 94 -8.39 -10.10 -14.11
C MET A 94 -8.02 -9.79 -15.55
N SER A 95 -6.72 -9.76 -15.88
CA SER A 95 -6.25 -9.48 -17.24
C SER A 95 -6.90 -10.42 -18.27
N ARG A 96 -7.11 -11.68 -17.87
CA ARG A 96 -7.76 -12.74 -18.67
C ARG A 96 -9.20 -12.38 -19.05
N THR A 97 -9.92 -11.72 -18.15
CA THR A 97 -11.31 -11.26 -18.38
C THR A 97 -11.35 -10.09 -19.37
N PHE A 98 -10.35 -9.22 -19.35
CA PHE A 98 -10.28 -8.03 -20.21
C PHE A 98 -9.53 -8.27 -21.53
N GLY A 99 -9.08 -9.50 -21.79
CA GLY A 99 -8.38 -9.86 -23.03
C GLY A 99 -6.97 -9.29 -23.14
N SER A 100 -6.32 -9.01 -21.99
CA SER A 100 -4.92 -8.58 -21.92
C SER A 100 -4.04 -9.70 -21.36
N SER A 101 -2.80 -9.79 -21.84
CA SER A 101 -1.83 -10.82 -21.44
C SER A 101 -0.55 -10.20 -20.85
N PRO A 102 -0.65 -9.42 -19.77
CA PRO A 102 0.51 -8.91 -19.07
C PRO A 102 1.31 -10.03 -18.43
N SER A 103 2.60 -9.79 -18.27
CA SER A 103 3.45 -10.62 -17.41
C SER A 103 3.14 -10.39 -15.93
N TYR A 104 3.45 -11.36 -15.08
CA TYR A 104 3.36 -11.16 -13.62
C TYR A 104 4.22 -9.99 -13.15
N THR A 105 5.37 -9.78 -13.80
CA THR A 105 6.28 -8.64 -13.56
C THR A 105 5.56 -7.30 -13.71
N GLN A 106 4.83 -7.10 -14.80
CA GLN A 106 4.07 -5.87 -15.06
C GLN A 106 2.95 -5.65 -14.03
N ALA A 107 2.26 -6.72 -13.64
CA ALA A 107 1.24 -6.65 -12.60
C ALA A 107 1.84 -6.32 -11.22
N LEU A 108 3.03 -6.84 -10.92
CA LEU A 108 3.76 -6.55 -9.68
C LEU A 108 4.31 -5.12 -9.66
N GLU A 109 4.85 -4.63 -10.78
CA GLU A 109 5.25 -3.23 -10.97
C GLU A 109 4.08 -2.29 -10.68
N LEU A 110 2.94 -2.52 -11.34
CA LEU A 110 1.74 -1.73 -11.12
C LEU A 110 1.34 -1.74 -9.64
N ALA A 111 1.27 -2.92 -9.00
CA ALA A 111 0.88 -3.04 -7.59
C ALA A 111 1.88 -2.33 -6.63
N ALA A 112 3.18 -2.48 -6.84
CA ALA A 112 4.21 -1.88 -6.00
C ALA A 112 4.21 -0.35 -6.07
N TYR A 113 4.15 0.21 -7.28
CA TYR A 113 4.14 1.66 -7.46
C TYR A 113 2.82 2.30 -7.03
N THR A 114 1.68 1.63 -7.23
CA THR A 114 0.37 2.12 -6.77
C THR A 114 0.19 2.04 -5.27
N ALA A 115 0.84 1.09 -4.58
CA ALA A 115 0.85 1.01 -3.12
C ALA A 115 1.78 2.04 -2.47
N THR A 116 2.72 2.63 -3.20
CA THR A 116 3.71 3.57 -2.65
C THR A 116 3.08 4.75 -1.87
N PRO A 117 2.07 5.48 -2.38
CA PRO A 117 1.45 6.57 -1.62
C PRO A 117 0.82 6.10 -0.32
N ILE A 118 0.16 4.94 -0.31
CA ILE A 118 -0.43 4.36 0.92
C ILE A 118 0.65 4.00 1.94
N PHE A 119 1.83 3.57 1.50
CA PHE A 119 2.96 3.33 2.40
C PHE A 119 3.53 4.65 2.96
N MET A 120 3.55 5.71 2.17
CA MET A 120 3.98 7.03 2.61
C MET A 120 3.03 7.65 3.64
N VAL A 121 1.73 7.31 3.60
CA VAL A 121 0.78 7.66 4.69
C VAL A 121 1.29 7.15 6.04
N GLY A 122 2.04 6.06 6.09
CA GLY A 122 2.67 5.53 7.30
C GLY A 122 3.50 6.56 8.08
N LEU A 123 4.11 7.54 7.40
CA LEU A 123 4.85 8.63 8.04
C LEU A 123 3.95 9.51 8.92
N SER A 124 2.67 9.65 8.57
CA SER A 124 1.71 10.42 9.37
C SER A 124 1.51 9.81 10.76
N ALA A 125 1.83 8.54 10.97
CA ALA A 125 1.79 7.91 12.29
C ALA A 125 2.74 8.60 13.27
N LEU A 126 3.83 9.23 12.83
CA LEU A 126 4.73 10.00 13.71
C LEU A 126 4.08 11.26 14.31
N TYR A 127 2.92 11.66 13.79
CA TYR A 127 2.06 12.67 14.39
C TYR A 127 0.66 12.07 14.61
N PRO A 128 0.47 11.23 15.67
CA PRO A 128 -0.69 10.37 15.85
C PRO A 128 -1.93 11.13 16.35
N VAL A 129 -2.38 12.07 15.52
CA VAL A 129 -3.59 12.86 15.71
C VAL A 129 -4.63 12.39 14.72
N VAL A 130 -5.77 11.90 15.23
CA VAL A 130 -6.79 11.18 14.43
C VAL A 130 -7.20 11.95 13.18
N TRP A 131 -7.55 13.23 13.29
CA TRP A 131 -8.00 14.02 12.13
C TRP A 131 -6.89 14.20 11.08
N PHE A 132 -5.64 14.34 11.51
CA PHE A 132 -4.49 14.51 10.62
C PHE A 132 -4.19 13.22 9.87
N VAL A 133 -4.10 12.10 10.58
CA VAL A 133 -3.88 10.77 9.98
C VAL A 133 -5.02 10.43 9.01
N MET A 134 -6.27 10.76 9.35
CA MET A 134 -7.41 10.58 8.46
C MET A 134 -7.29 11.40 7.16
N LEU A 135 -6.90 12.67 7.24
CA LEU A 135 -6.71 13.51 6.05
C LEU A 135 -5.57 13.00 5.16
N VAL A 136 -4.42 12.69 5.76
CA VAL A 136 -3.27 12.15 5.00
C VAL A 136 -3.61 10.80 4.40
N GLY A 137 -4.34 9.94 5.13
CA GLY A 137 -4.84 8.66 4.64
C GLY A 137 -5.79 8.80 3.46
N LEU A 138 -6.73 9.75 3.51
CA LEU A 138 -7.64 10.01 2.40
C LEU A 138 -6.88 10.46 1.15
N VAL A 139 -5.92 11.37 1.30
CA VAL A 139 -5.07 11.84 0.20
C VAL A 139 -4.24 10.69 -0.37
N GLY A 140 -3.62 9.88 0.48
CA GLY A 140 -2.81 8.73 0.04
C GLY A 140 -3.64 7.69 -0.72
N VAL A 141 -4.82 7.33 -0.21
CA VAL A 141 -5.74 6.40 -0.89
C VAL A 141 -6.22 6.97 -2.22
N ALA A 142 -6.67 8.23 -2.24
CA ALA A 142 -7.11 8.88 -3.47
C ALA A 142 -6.01 8.90 -4.54
N TYR A 143 -4.77 9.17 -4.12
CA TYR A 143 -3.62 9.20 -5.03
C TYR A 143 -3.23 7.79 -5.52
N SER A 144 -3.24 6.79 -4.63
CA SER A 144 -3.03 5.38 -5.02
C SER A 144 -4.06 4.91 -6.03
N VAL A 145 -5.34 5.27 -5.85
CA VAL A 145 -6.40 4.97 -6.81
C VAL A 145 -6.14 5.67 -8.13
N TYR A 146 -5.80 6.96 -8.12
CA TYR A 146 -5.46 7.71 -9.33
C TYR A 146 -4.28 7.08 -10.11
N LEU A 147 -3.21 6.67 -9.41
CA LEU A 147 -2.09 5.96 -10.01
C LEU A 147 -2.51 4.64 -10.66
N LEU A 148 -3.43 3.90 -10.04
CA LEU A 148 -3.94 2.66 -10.60
C LEU A 148 -4.75 2.93 -11.88
N TYR A 149 -5.63 3.93 -11.89
CA TYR A 149 -6.40 4.32 -13.09
C TYR A 149 -5.53 4.78 -14.25
N THR A 150 -4.42 5.46 -13.96
CA THR A 150 -3.47 5.89 -15.00
C THR A 150 -2.52 4.79 -15.43
N GLY A 151 -2.09 3.92 -14.51
CA GLY A 151 -1.11 2.87 -14.77
C GLY A 151 -1.67 1.66 -15.50
N VAL A 152 -2.90 1.22 -15.17
CA VAL A 152 -3.55 0.06 -15.80
C VAL A 152 -3.59 0.15 -17.33
N PRO A 153 -4.13 1.21 -17.98
CA PRO A 153 -4.18 1.26 -19.44
C PRO A 153 -2.80 1.25 -20.09
N ILE A 154 -1.80 1.87 -19.44
CA ILE A 154 -0.44 2.00 -19.96
C ILE A 154 0.32 0.68 -19.86
N ILE A 155 0.40 0.10 -18.66
CA ILE A 155 1.16 -1.12 -18.37
C ILE A 155 0.51 -2.37 -18.98
N MET A 156 -0.82 -2.39 -19.09
CA MET A 156 -1.56 -3.53 -19.64
C MET A 156 -1.80 -3.41 -21.16
N HIS A 157 -1.34 -2.33 -21.79
CA HIS A 157 -1.48 -2.05 -23.22
C HIS A 157 -2.92 -2.17 -23.74
N ILE A 158 -3.88 -1.61 -23.00
CA ILE A 158 -5.30 -1.62 -23.35
C ILE A 158 -5.81 -0.21 -23.64
N PRO A 159 -6.80 -0.05 -24.55
CA PRO A 159 -7.39 1.26 -24.82
C PRO A 159 -8.01 1.85 -23.55
N GLU A 160 -7.89 3.17 -23.38
CA GLU A 160 -8.28 3.88 -22.15
C GLU A 160 -9.74 3.60 -21.73
N GLU A 161 -10.65 3.46 -22.69
CA GLU A 161 -12.06 3.13 -22.47
C GLU A 161 -12.24 1.80 -21.71
N ARG A 162 -11.46 0.77 -22.06
CA ARG A 162 -11.46 -0.54 -21.39
C ARG A 162 -10.59 -0.53 -20.14
N GLY A 163 -9.53 0.27 -20.16
CA GLY A 163 -8.64 0.50 -19.03
C GLY A 163 -9.37 1.04 -17.81
N PHE A 164 -10.35 1.93 -17.99
CA PHE A 164 -11.18 2.44 -16.91
C PHE A 164 -11.96 1.33 -16.18
N ILE A 165 -12.61 0.42 -16.92
CA ILE A 165 -13.39 -0.68 -16.34
C ILE A 165 -12.48 -1.67 -15.63
N TYR A 166 -11.33 -2.00 -16.24
CA TYR A 166 -10.35 -2.89 -15.62
C TYR A 166 -9.79 -2.25 -14.34
N ALA A 167 -9.34 -0.99 -14.38
CA ALA A 167 -8.86 -0.30 -13.19
C ALA A 167 -9.91 -0.25 -12.08
N SER A 168 -11.17 0.09 -12.39
CA SER A 168 -12.29 0.09 -11.43
C SER A 168 -12.47 -1.26 -10.74
N SER A 169 -12.32 -2.33 -11.52
CA SER A 169 -12.45 -3.68 -11.01
C SER A 169 -11.26 -4.08 -10.12
N VAL A 170 -10.04 -3.68 -10.48
CA VAL A 170 -8.85 -3.88 -9.64
C VAL A 170 -8.93 -3.06 -8.36
N VAL A 171 -9.46 -1.82 -8.38
CA VAL A 171 -9.76 -1.05 -7.15
C VAL A 171 -10.71 -1.82 -6.25
N THR A 172 -11.77 -2.40 -6.83
CA THR A 172 -12.75 -3.19 -6.07
C THR A 172 -12.11 -4.41 -5.43
N CYS A 173 -11.27 -5.14 -6.18
CA CYS A 173 -10.45 -6.23 -5.64
C CYS A 173 -9.50 -5.75 -4.52
N GLY A 174 -8.86 -4.60 -4.70
CA GLY A 174 -8.01 -3.97 -3.69
C GLY A 174 -8.76 -3.61 -2.41
N LEU A 175 -10.01 -3.14 -2.51
CA LEU A 175 -10.87 -2.87 -1.37
C LEU A 175 -11.24 -4.17 -0.63
N VAL A 176 -11.57 -5.24 -1.35
CA VAL A 176 -11.83 -6.55 -0.74
C VAL A 176 -10.59 -7.08 -0.03
N LEU A 177 -9.40 -6.94 -0.64
CA LEU A 177 -8.13 -7.31 -0.02
C LEU A 177 -7.88 -6.51 1.26
N LEU A 178 -8.10 -5.18 1.22
CA LEU A 178 -7.95 -4.31 2.38
C LEU A 178 -8.85 -4.76 3.54
N VAL A 179 -10.14 -4.97 3.27
CA VAL A 179 -11.10 -5.45 4.28
C VAL A 179 -10.72 -6.82 4.81
N SER A 180 -10.22 -7.72 3.95
CA SER A 180 -9.75 -9.06 4.35
C SER A 180 -8.54 -8.98 5.28
N ILE A 181 -7.58 -8.09 4.99
CA ILE A 181 -6.41 -7.86 5.85
C ILE A 181 -6.84 -7.26 7.19
N LEU A 182 -7.78 -6.31 7.19
CA LEU A 182 -8.33 -5.75 8.44
C LEU A 182 -9.03 -6.81 9.28
N ALA A 183 -9.87 -7.65 8.68
CA ALA A 183 -10.54 -8.76 9.37
C ALA A 183 -9.53 -9.78 9.93
N ALA A 184 -8.52 -10.16 9.14
CA ALA A 184 -7.44 -11.03 9.60
C ALA A 184 -6.67 -10.42 10.78
N SER A 185 -6.42 -9.10 10.75
CA SER A 185 -5.76 -8.39 11.85
C SER A 185 -6.59 -8.45 13.14
N VAL A 186 -7.91 -8.24 13.05
CA VAL A 186 -8.80 -8.34 14.21
C VAL A 186 -8.84 -9.77 14.77
N ILE A 187 -8.88 -10.79 13.91
CA ILE A 187 -8.83 -12.19 14.34
C ILE A 187 -7.51 -12.47 15.07
N LEU A 188 -6.39 -11.99 14.51
CA LEU A 188 -5.06 -12.14 15.07
C LEU A 188 -4.93 -11.46 16.45
N TRP A 189 -5.54 -10.30 16.63
CA TRP A 189 -5.60 -9.63 17.94
C TRP A 189 -6.39 -10.45 18.97
N ASN A 190 -7.52 -11.01 18.56
CA ASN A 190 -8.34 -11.87 19.44
C ASN A 190 -7.67 -13.21 19.79
N SER A 191 -6.72 -13.70 18.98
CA SER A 191 -5.94 -14.91 19.28
C SER A 191 -4.74 -14.68 20.21
N GLY A 192 -4.63 -13.49 20.83
CA GLY A 192 -3.58 -13.18 21.80
C GLY A 192 -2.41 -12.33 21.26
N LEU A 193 -2.47 -11.88 20.01
CA LEU A 193 -1.46 -11.01 19.38
C LEU A 193 -1.91 -9.53 19.36
N GLY A 194 -2.81 -9.15 20.27
CA GLY A 194 -3.34 -7.79 20.38
C GLY A 194 -2.40 -6.81 21.09
N PRO A 195 -2.72 -5.50 21.05
CA PRO A 195 -1.94 -4.46 21.72
C PRO A 195 -2.01 -4.60 23.24
N ILE A 196 -0.86 -4.63 23.90
CA ILE A 196 -0.73 -4.59 25.36
C ILE A 196 -0.42 -3.14 25.73
N PHE A 197 -1.37 -2.48 26.38
CA PHE A 197 -1.24 -1.08 26.77
C PHE A 197 -0.34 -0.92 28.00
N VAL A 198 0.42 0.17 28.03
CA VAL A 198 1.14 0.59 29.24
C VAL A 198 0.11 1.18 30.20
N GLN A 199 0.01 0.65 31.42
CA GLN A 199 -0.82 1.19 32.50
C GLN A 199 -0.17 2.40 33.17
#